data_AF-S5V2H3-F1
#
_entry.id   AF-S5V2H3-F1
#
_cell.length_a   1.000
_cell.length_b   1.000
_cell.length_c   1.000
_cell.angle_alpha   90.00
_cell.angle_beta   90.00
_cell.angle_gamma   90.00
#
_symmetry.space_group_name_H-M   'P 1'
#
loop_
_entity.id
_entity.type
_entity.pdbx_description
1 polymer ?
#
loop_
_entity_poly.entity_id
_entity_poly.type
_entity_poly.pdbx_seq_one_letter_code
_entity_poly.pdbx_strand_id
1 'polypeptide(L)'
;MSELTRSTRHLIESTYAEGAPEIPDHVRNFIETVTFAEPDDILSALRDALAEDWMAMPVWARNLAYRLACLQRPDDPELLRDAAADLLSFGPDWDDFAEDLKSRVAQLEE
;
A
#
# COMPACT_ATOMS: atom_id res chain seq x y z
N MET A 1 17.09 -3.16 18.77
CA MET A 1 15.84 -3.75 18.24
C MET A 1 15.12 -2.65 17.46
N SER A 2 14.77 -2.87 16.20
CA SER A 2 14.10 -1.82 15.41
C SER A 2 12.70 -1.56 15.94
N GLU A 3 12.17 -0.38 15.67
CA GLU A 3 10.79 -0.01 16.02
C GLU A 3 9.78 -0.98 15.41
N LEU A 4 10.00 -1.39 14.16
CA LEU A 4 9.19 -2.41 13.49
C LEU A 4 9.21 -3.74 14.24
N THR A 5 10.39 -4.25 14.64
CA THR A 5 10.47 -5.51 15.42
C THR A 5 9.71 -5.41 16.75
N ARG A 6 9.77 -4.26 17.43
CA ARG A 6 9.02 -4.03 18.66
C ARG A 6 7.51 -4.01 18.38
N SER A 7 7.08 -3.29 17.34
CA SER A 7 5.68 -3.19 16.93
C SER A 7 5.09 -4.55 16.56
N THR A 8 5.83 -5.36 15.77
CA THR A 8 5.43 -6.72 15.42
C THR A 8 5.25 -7.61 16.65
N ARG A 9 6.14 -7.50 17.65
CA ARG A 9 5.99 -8.28 18.89
C ARG A 9 4.72 -7.90 19.64
N HIS A 10 4.47 -6.60 19.81
CA HIS A 10 3.23 -6.14 20.45
C HIS A 10 1.99 -6.61 19.69
N LEU A 11 2.02 -6.58 18.36
CA LEU A 11 0.93 -7.11 17.53
C LEU A 11 0.67 -8.57 17.88
N ILE A 12 1.68 -9.45 17.80
CA ILE A 12 1.58 -10.88 18.11
C ILE A 12 1.00 -11.12 19.52
N GLU A 13 1.51 -10.39 20.51
CA GLU A 13 1.06 -10.51 21.91
C GLU A 13 -0.40 -10.03 22.08
N SER A 14 -0.82 -9.02 21.32
CA SER A 14 -2.16 -8.43 21.42
C SER A 14 -3.24 -9.20 20.62
N THR A 15 -2.91 -9.78 19.47
CA THR A 15 -3.91 -10.39 18.56
C THR A 15 -4.71 -11.54 19.18
N TYR A 16 -4.14 -12.24 20.16
CA TYR A 16 -4.77 -13.40 20.80
C TYR A 16 -5.07 -13.16 22.29
N ALA A 17 -4.88 -11.93 22.78
CA ALA A 17 -5.15 -11.60 24.18
C ALA A 17 -6.65 -11.37 24.39
N GLU A 18 -7.18 -11.93 25.49
CA GLU A 18 -8.56 -11.71 25.91
C GLU A 18 -8.76 -10.21 26.24
N GLY A 19 -9.73 -9.55 25.59
CA GLY A 19 -10.00 -8.12 25.79
C GLY A 19 -9.04 -7.16 25.05
N ALA A 20 -8.31 -7.63 24.03
CA ALA A 20 -7.48 -6.77 23.19
C ALA A 20 -8.32 -5.65 22.51
N PRO A 21 -7.74 -4.44 22.30
CA PRO A 21 -8.41 -3.39 21.54
C PRO A 21 -8.81 -3.90 20.15
N GLU A 22 -10.08 -3.75 19.80
CA GLU A 22 -10.57 -4.17 18.49
C GLU A 22 -10.07 -3.20 17.41
N ILE A 23 -9.39 -3.75 16.39
CA ILE A 23 -9.18 -3.03 15.13
C ILE A 23 -10.57 -2.72 14.56
N PRO A 24 -10.88 -1.45 14.22
CA PRO A 24 -12.18 -1.13 13.64
C PRO A 24 -12.51 -2.00 12.44
N ASP A 25 -13.73 -2.54 12.38
CA ASP A 25 -14.11 -3.55 11.39
C ASP A 25 -13.80 -3.14 9.94
N HIS A 26 -14.03 -1.87 9.59
CA HIS A 26 -13.72 -1.37 8.25
C HIS A 26 -12.23 -1.39 7.91
N VAL A 27 -11.34 -1.14 8.89
CA VAL A 27 -9.89 -1.24 8.71
C VAL A 27 -9.47 -2.70 8.54
N ARG A 28 -9.98 -3.58 9.42
CA ARG A 28 -9.73 -5.03 9.34
C ARG A 28 -10.19 -5.59 7.99
N ASN A 29 -11.43 -5.30 7.61
CA ASN A 29 -12.03 -5.78 6.37
C ASN A 29 -11.27 -5.26 5.15
N PHE A 30 -10.81 -3.99 5.16
CA PHE A 30 -9.98 -3.47 4.08
C PHE A 30 -8.66 -4.24 3.98
N ILE A 31 -7.94 -4.40 5.09
CA ILE A 31 -6.66 -5.14 5.10
C ILE A 31 -6.85 -6.58 4.62
N GLU A 32 -7.86 -7.27 5.11
CA GLU A 32 -8.16 -8.65 4.69
C GLU A 32 -8.53 -8.72 3.20
N THR A 33 -9.44 -7.86 2.74
CA THR A 33 -9.88 -7.83 1.34
C THR A 33 -8.72 -7.51 0.40
N VAL A 34 -7.94 -6.46 0.67
CA VAL A 34 -6.84 -6.04 -0.22
C VAL A 34 -5.70 -7.07 -0.25
N THR A 35 -5.48 -7.80 0.84
CA THR A 35 -4.43 -8.84 0.91
C THR A 35 -4.68 -10.00 -0.04
N PHE A 36 -5.95 -10.32 -0.31
CA PHE A 36 -6.35 -11.43 -1.19
C PHE A 36 -6.93 -10.98 -2.54
N ALA A 37 -6.94 -9.67 -2.81
CA ALA A 37 -7.47 -9.13 -4.06
C ALA A 37 -6.49 -9.32 -5.23
N GLU A 38 -7.06 -9.59 -6.41
CA GLU A 38 -6.35 -9.59 -7.67
C GLU A 38 -5.89 -8.16 -8.03
N PRO A 39 -4.80 -8.00 -8.82
CA PRO A 39 -4.25 -6.67 -9.10
C PRO A 39 -5.23 -5.76 -9.84
N ASP A 40 -6.11 -6.29 -10.70
CA ASP A 40 -7.12 -5.49 -11.38
C ASP A 40 -8.17 -4.93 -10.42
N ASP A 41 -8.60 -5.71 -9.42
CA ASP A 41 -9.55 -5.27 -8.41
C ASP A 41 -8.94 -4.18 -7.53
N ILE A 42 -7.66 -4.34 -7.15
CA ILE A 42 -6.91 -3.33 -6.40
C ILE A 42 -6.83 -2.02 -7.20
N LEU A 43 -6.46 -2.11 -8.48
CA LEU A 43 -6.29 -0.94 -9.33
C LEU A 43 -7.61 -0.24 -9.63
N SER A 44 -8.70 -1.00 -9.84
CA SER A 44 -10.03 -0.43 -10.01
C SER A 44 -10.44 0.35 -8.76
N ALA A 45 -10.29 -0.25 -7.57
CA ALA A 45 -10.66 0.40 -6.31
C ALA A 45 -9.83 1.67 -6.05
N LEU A 46 -8.53 1.65 -6.36
CA LEU A 46 -7.66 2.83 -6.24
C LEU A 46 -8.08 3.95 -7.20
N ARG A 47 -8.34 3.62 -8.47
CA ARG A 47 -8.78 4.58 -9.49
C ARG A 47 -10.11 5.23 -9.10
N ASP A 48 -11.07 4.44 -8.64
CA ASP A 48 -12.38 4.94 -8.20
C ASP A 48 -12.23 5.89 -7.00
N ALA A 49 -11.46 5.49 -5.99
CA ALA A 49 -11.25 6.32 -4.79
C ALA A 49 -10.52 7.64 -5.10
N LEU A 50 -9.47 7.59 -5.92
CA LEU A 50 -8.70 8.78 -6.32
C LEU A 50 -9.51 9.73 -7.22
N ALA A 51 -10.43 9.20 -8.02
CA ALA A 51 -11.32 9.99 -8.87
C ALA A 51 -12.41 10.72 -8.06
N GLU A 52 -12.90 10.12 -6.98
CA GLU A 52 -13.90 10.74 -6.09
C GLU A 52 -13.28 11.87 -5.25
N ASP A 53 -12.22 11.55 -4.51
CA ASP A 53 -11.41 12.50 -3.75
C ASP A 53 -10.06 11.87 -3.45
N TRP A 54 -8.98 12.48 -3.96
CA TRP A 54 -7.62 11.99 -3.77
C TRP A 54 -7.22 11.88 -2.29
N MET A 55 -7.89 12.61 -1.37
CA MET A 55 -7.69 12.52 0.08
C MET A 55 -8.63 11.53 0.79
N ALA A 56 -9.60 10.93 0.10
CA ALA A 56 -10.61 10.05 0.72
C ALA A 56 -10.01 8.80 1.36
N MET A 57 -8.93 8.27 0.78
CA MET A 57 -8.20 7.15 1.35
C MET A 57 -7.06 7.63 2.27
N PRO A 58 -6.87 6.98 3.44
CA PRO A 58 -5.67 7.19 4.23
C PRO A 58 -4.41 6.81 3.44
N VAL A 59 -3.34 7.59 3.62
CA VAL A 59 -2.03 7.37 2.96
C VAL A 59 -1.49 5.95 3.15
N TRP A 60 -1.64 5.38 4.35
CA TRP A 60 -1.19 4.02 4.63
C TRP A 60 -1.93 2.97 3.78
N ALA A 61 -3.21 3.21 3.47
CA ALA A 61 -4.06 2.28 2.75
C ALA A 61 -3.73 2.26 1.26
N ARG A 62 -3.55 3.45 0.64
CA ARG A 62 -3.08 3.55 -0.75
C ARG A 62 -1.70 2.93 -0.93
N ASN A 63 -0.78 3.25 -0.01
CA ASN A 63 0.56 2.67 -0.01
C ASN A 63 0.56 1.14 0.11
N LEU A 64 -0.30 0.56 0.95
CA LEU A 64 -0.43 -0.89 1.06
C LEU A 64 -0.96 -1.49 -0.24
N ALA A 65 -2.03 -0.91 -0.79
CA ALA A 65 -2.67 -1.37 -2.02
C ALA A 65 -1.70 -1.32 -3.22
N TYR A 66 -1.03 -0.20 -3.47
CA TYR A 66 -0.05 -0.07 -4.56
C TYR A 66 1.11 -1.06 -4.41
N ARG A 67 1.62 -1.29 -3.18
CA ARG A 67 2.69 -2.26 -2.94
C ARG A 67 2.26 -3.70 -3.24
N LEU A 68 1.03 -4.07 -2.87
CA LEU A 68 0.48 -5.38 -3.19
C LEU A 68 0.25 -5.55 -4.70
N ALA A 69 -0.29 -4.53 -5.38
CA ALA A 69 -0.43 -4.56 -6.83
C ALA A 69 0.94 -4.69 -7.54
N CYS A 70 1.94 -3.89 -7.14
CA CYS A 70 3.29 -3.94 -7.71
C CYS A 70 3.99 -5.29 -7.46
N LEU A 71 3.70 -5.95 -6.33
CA LEU A 71 4.21 -7.29 -6.05
C LEU A 71 3.61 -8.34 -7.02
N GLN A 72 2.35 -8.17 -7.40
CA GLN A 72 1.63 -9.07 -8.31
C GLN A 72 1.95 -8.77 -9.79
N ARG A 73 2.27 -7.52 -10.15
CA ARG A 73 2.61 -7.07 -11.50
C ARG A 73 3.89 -6.21 -11.49
N PRO A 74 5.06 -6.82 -11.27
CA PRO A 74 6.31 -6.07 -11.08
C PRO A 74 6.82 -5.35 -12.33
N ASP A 75 6.33 -5.74 -13.51
CA ASP A 75 6.79 -5.25 -14.81
C ASP A 75 5.69 -4.47 -15.56
N ASP A 76 4.64 -4.02 -14.86
CA ASP A 76 3.58 -3.18 -15.43
C ASP A 76 4.00 -1.69 -15.36
N PRO A 77 4.38 -1.04 -16.47
CA PRO A 77 4.94 0.31 -16.43
C PRO A 77 3.90 1.38 -16.07
N GLU A 78 2.61 1.14 -16.30
CA GLU A 78 1.55 2.08 -15.92
C GLU A 78 1.39 2.07 -14.40
N LEU A 79 1.25 0.87 -13.82
CA LEU A 79 1.17 0.67 -12.38
C LEU A 79 2.37 1.25 -11.62
N LEU A 80 3.59 1.02 -12.11
CA LEU A 80 4.79 1.53 -11.45
C LEU A 80 4.85 3.07 -11.44
N ARG A 81 4.36 3.72 -12.50
CA ARG A 81 4.27 5.20 -12.54
C ARG A 81 3.24 5.73 -11.56
N ASP A 82 2.06 5.11 -11.52
CA ASP A 82 0.99 5.51 -10.60
C ASP A 82 1.45 5.36 -9.14
N ALA A 83 2.09 4.24 -8.81
CA ALA A 83 2.65 4.00 -7.48
C ALA A 83 3.75 5.02 -7.12
N ALA A 84 4.64 5.36 -8.06
CA ALA A 84 5.66 6.38 -7.84
C ALA A 84 5.04 7.77 -7.59
N ALA A 85 3.99 8.13 -8.34
CA ALA A 85 3.28 9.39 -8.18
C ALA A 85 2.57 9.48 -6.82
N ASP A 86 1.94 8.40 -6.35
CA ASP A 86 1.31 8.35 -5.02
C ASP A 86 2.36 8.52 -3.90
N LEU A 87 3.52 7.86 -4.00
CA LEU A 87 4.60 7.99 -3.01
C LEU A 87 5.11 9.44 -2.87
N LEU A 88 5.32 10.11 -4.00
CA LEU A 88 5.79 11.51 -4.03
C LEU A 88 4.76 12.51 -3.48
N SER A 89 3.52 12.08 -3.29
CA SER A 89 2.46 12.94 -2.75
C SER A 89 2.55 13.10 -1.22
N PHE A 90 3.42 12.34 -0.52
CA PHE A 90 3.48 12.30 0.95
C PHE A 90 4.88 12.48 1.53
N GLY A 91 5.49 13.65 1.29
CA GLY A 91 6.77 14.04 1.89
C GLY A 91 7.97 13.22 1.39
N PRO A 92 9.19 13.60 1.79
CA PRO A 92 10.41 13.08 1.17
C PRO A 92 10.79 11.65 1.62
N ASP A 93 10.11 11.10 2.63
CA ASP A 93 10.45 9.79 3.22
C ASP A 93 10.35 8.63 2.20
N TRP A 94 9.64 8.84 1.09
CA TRP A 94 9.39 7.85 0.06
C TRP A 94 10.02 8.17 -1.29
N ASP A 95 10.78 9.26 -1.40
CA ASP A 95 11.34 9.73 -2.67
C ASP A 95 12.26 8.68 -3.31
N ASP A 96 13.15 8.07 -2.51
CA ASP A 96 14.06 7.03 -3.00
C ASP A 96 13.30 5.85 -3.61
N PHE A 97 12.20 5.42 -2.97
CA PHE A 97 11.36 4.34 -3.49
C PHE A 97 10.64 4.75 -4.79
N ALA A 98 10.19 6.00 -4.88
CA ALA A 98 9.54 6.50 -6.09
C ALA A 98 10.54 6.59 -7.27
N GLU A 99 11.78 7.03 -7.02
CA GLU A 99 12.84 7.06 -8.03
C GLU A 99 13.26 5.65 -8.48
N ASP A 100 13.28 4.67 -7.58
CA ASP A 100 13.50 3.27 -7.94
C ASP A 100 12.40 2.74 -8.87
N LEU A 101 11.13 3.04 -8.59
CA LEU A 101 10.01 2.65 -9.47
C LEU A 101 10.12 3.31 -10.85
N LYS A 102 10.43 4.61 -10.91
CA LYS A 102 10.65 5.33 -12.18
C LYS A 102 11.82 4.76 -12.97
N SER A 103 12.90 4.38 -12.29
CA SER A 103 14.08 3.77 -12.92
C SER A 103 13.74 2.41 -13.53
N ARG A 104 12.89 1.62 -12.87
CA ARG A 104 12.40 0.35 -13.41
C ARG A 104 11.49 0.55 -14.63
N VAL A 105 10.61 1.55 -14.60
CA VAL A 105 9.81 1.94 -15.77
C VAL A 105 10.71 2.26 -16.96
N ALA A 106 11.74 3.09 -16.77
CA ALA A 106 12.67 3.45 -17.84
C ALA A 106 13.33 2.21 -18.46
N GLN A 107 13.75 1.24 -17.65
CA GLN A 107 14.35 -0.02 -18.13
C GLN A 107 13.37 -0.92 -18.90
N LEU A 108 12.08 -0.88 -18.60
CA LEU A 108 11.06 -1.68 -19.29
C LEU A 108 10.69 -1.11 -20.66
N GLU A 109 10.98 0.17 -20.89
CA GLU A 109 10.62 0.90 -22.12
C GLU A 109 11.80 1.13 -23.08
N GLU A 110 13.00 0.72 -22.69
CA GLU A 110 14.20 0.65 -23.55
C GLU A 110 14.15 -0.54 -24.51
#